data_AF-A0A4Q3JG41-F1
#
_entry.id   AF-A0A4Q3JG41-F1
#
_cell.length_a   1.000
_cell.length_b   1.000
_cell.length_c   1.000
_cell.angle_alpha   90.00
_cell.angle_beta   90.00
_cell.angle_gamma   90.00
#
_symmetry.space_group_name_H-M   'P 1'
#
loop_
_entity.id
_entity.type
_entity.pdbx_description
1 polymer ?
#
loop_
_entity_poly.entity_id
_entity_poly.type
_entity_poly.pdbx_seq_one_letter_code
_entity_poly.pdbx_strand_id
1 'polypeptide(L)'
;MLDEQLHLGVDGFGVPLDVLTRHAVCLGATGSGKTALCLDLAEEALVRGVPVLALDPKGDLGNLLLTFEGPTADELAPWLDDALVRRAGGDRRRTSASSSQGASSSAVGPS
;
A
#
# COMPACT_ATOMS: atom_id res chain seq x y z
N MET A 1 25.05 21.38 -13.15
CA MET A 1 24.18 22.11 -12.19
C MET A 1 22.78 21.50 -12.05
N LEU A 2 22.53 20.21 -12.40
CA LEU A 2 21.26 19.52 -12.06
C LEU A 2 21.44 17.99 -11.78
N ASP A 3 22.65 17.51 -11.48
CA ASP A 3 22.95 16.07 -11.29
C ASP A 3 23.33 15.72 -9.83
N GLU A 4 22.80 16.44 -8.83
CA GLU A 4 22.82 15.94 -7.44
C GLU A 4 21.65 14.96 -7.28
N GLN A 5 21.81 13.84 -8.00
CA GLN A 5 20.87 12.78 -8.32
C GLN A 5 19.88 12.52 -7.18
N LEU A 6 18.60 12.81 -7.44
CA LEU A 6 17.49 12.32 -6.63
C LEU A 6 17.52 10.78 -6.69
N HIS A 7 17.93 10.16 -5.60
CA HIS A 7 17.87 8.72 -5.42
C HIS A 7 16.72 8.37 -4.48
N LEU A 8 15.96 7.32 -4.79
CA LEU A 8 15.02 6.71 -3.85
C LEU A 8 15.74 5.60 -3.08
N GLY A 9 15.70 5.63 -1.75
CA GLY A 9 16.21 4.55 -0.91
C GLY A 9 16.75 5.01 0.44
N VAL A 10 16.97 4.03 1.32
CA VAL A 10 17.47 4.18 2.69
C VAL A 10 18.83 3.49 2.84
N ASP A 11 19.71 4.03 3.68
CA ASP A 11 20.99 3.44 4.13
C ASP A 11 21.84 2.74 3.05
N GLY A 12 22.45 3.52 2.15
CA GLY A 12 23.52 3.05 1.26
C GLY A 12 23.06 2.33 -0.01
N PHE A 13 21.75 2.12 -0.20
CA PHE A 13 21.16 1.70 -1.48
C PHE A 13 20.18 2.75 -1.97
N GLY A 14 20.48 3.35 -3.12
CA GLY A 14 19.64 4.37 -3.75
C GLY A 14 19.45 4.07 -5.23
N VAL A 15 18.19 4.12 -5.70
CA VAL A 15 17.86 4.00 -7.12
C VAL A 15 17.75 5.40 -7.71
N PRO A 16 18.58 5.76 -8.72
CA PRO A 16 18.45 7.04 -9.41
C PRO A 16 17.06 7.17 -10.04
N LEU A 17 16.42 8.33 -9.88
CA LEU A 17 15.09 8.56 -10.46
C LEU A 17 15.05 8.44 -11.98
N ASP A 18 16.12 8.83 -12.67
CA ASP A 18 16.20 8.73 -14.13
C ASP A 18 16.14 7.26 -14.61
N VAL A 19 16.63 6.32 -13.82
CA VAL A 19 16.48 4.87 -14.09
C VAL A 19 15.02 4.43 -13.99
N LEU A 20 14.24 4.98 -13.03
CA LEU A 20 12.82 4.64 -12.88
C LEU A 20 11.94 5.18 -14.01
N THR A 21 12.39 6.20 -14.75
CA THR A 21 11.71 6.66 -15.97
C THR A 21 11.84 5.68 -17.15
N ARG A 22 12.70 4.66 -17.04
CA ARG A 22 13.00 3.68 -18.10
C ARG A 22 12.39 2.30 -17.86
N HIS A 23 11.32 2.23 -17.08
CA HIS A 23 10.63 1.02 -16.63
C HIS A 23 11.49 0.17 -15.68
N ALA A 24 10.86 -0.30 -14.61
CA ALA A 24 11.45 -1.25 -13.67
C ALA A 24 10.51 -2.45 -13.54
N VAL A 25 11.08 -3.63 -13.31
CA VAL A 25 10.32 -4.87 -13.07
C VAL A 25 10.88 -5.54 -11.82
N CYS A 26 10.02 -5.79 -10.84
CA CYS A 26 10.36 -6.54 -9.63
C CYS A 26 9.93 -8.00 -9.77
N LEU A 27 10.88 -8.93 -9.88
CA LEU A 27 10.65 -10.37 -10.02
C LEU A 27 11.17 -11.14 -8.79
N GLY A 28 10.51 -12.25 -8.45
CA GLY A 28 10.92 -13.09 -7.31
C GLY A 28 9.81 -14.01 -6.82
N ALA A 29 10.17 -15.00 -5.99
CA ALA A 29 9.23 -15.96 -5.40
C ALA A 29 8.26 -15.31 -4.40
N THR A 30 7.17 -15.98 -4.04
CA THR A 30 6.28 -15.52 -2.95
C THR A 30 7.08 -15.33 -1.66
N GLY A 31 6.83 -14.24 -0.93
CA GLY A 31 7.59 -13.91 0.29
C GLY A 31 8.94 -13.22 0.06
N SER A 32 9.37 -13.00 -1.19
CA SER A 32 10.67 -12.36 -1.49
C SER A 32 10.74 -10.84 -1.26
N GLY A 33 9.72 -10.23 -0.66
CA GLY A 33 9.70 -8.80 -0.39
C GLY A 33 9.33 -7.87 -1.56
N LYS A 34 8.84 -8.37 -2.70
CA LYS A 34 8.45 -7.51 -3.85
C LYS A 34 7.43 -6.43 -3.48
N THR A 35 6.39 -6.80 -2.74
CA THR A 35 5.34 -5.87 -2.30
C THR A 35 5.91 -4.81 -1.36
N ALA A 36 6.77 -5.22 -0.42
CA ALA A 36 7.46 -4.30 0.48
C ALA A 36 8.38 -3.34 -0.28
N LEU A 37 9.18 -3.85 -1.23
CA LEU A 37 10.03 -3.01 -2.08
C LEU A 37 9.24 -1.96 -2.87
N CYS A 38 8.08 -2.33 -3.44
CA CYS A 38 7.22 -1.37 -4.12
C CYS A 38 6.67 -0.30 -3.18
N LEU A 39 6.38 -0.65 -1.93
CA LEU A 39 5.90 0.27 -0.90
C LEU A 39 7.00 1.24 -0.49
N ASP A 40 8.20 0.75 -0.19
CA ASP A 40 9.36 1.58 0.20
C ASP A 40 9.70 2.59 -0.90
N LEU A 41 9.69 2.16 -2.17
CA LEU A 41 9.92 3.06 -3.31
C LEU A 41 8.82 4.13 -3.43
N ALA A 42 7.56 3.76 -3.19
CA ALA A 42 6.45 4.69 -3.24
C ALA A 42 6.51 5.71 -2.08
N GLU A 43 6.82 5.26 -0.86
CA GLU A 43 6.99 6.11 0.32
C GLU A 43 8.11 7.13 0.10
N GLU A 44 9.29 6.67 -0.32
CA GLU A 44 10.43 7.54 -0.62
C GLU A 44 10.12 8.55 -1.73
N ALA A 45 9.36 8.14 -2.76
CA ALA A 45 8.94 9.04 -3.83
C ALA A 45 7.99 10.13 -3.30
N LEU A 46 7.01 9.74 -2.48
CA LEU A 46 6.04 10.66 -1.89
C LEU A 46 6.69 11.65 -0.92
N VAL A 47 7.62 11.20 -0.07
CA VAL A 47 8.41 12.05 0.84
C VAL A 47 9.15 13.15 0.08
N ARG A 48 9.57 12.87 -1.16
CA ARG A 48 10.28 13.81 -2.04
C ARG A 48 9.35 14.61 -2.96
N GLY A 49 8.04 14.49 -2.79
CA GLY A 49 7.03 15.19 -3.59
C GLY A 49 6.87 14.66 -5.02
N VAL A 50 7.39 13.46 -5.30
CA VAL A 50 7.19 12.80 -6.60
C VAL A 50 5.82 12.12 -6.59
N PRO A 51 4.92 12.43 -7.55
CA PRO A 51 3.60 11.82 -7.59
C PRO A 51 3.70 10.34 -7.97
N VAL A 52 2.96 9.49 -7.25
CA VAL A 52 2.92 8.03 -7.46
C VAL A 52 1.51 7.59 -7.84
N LEU A 53 1.38 6.85 -8.94
CA LEU A 53 0.18 6.11 -9.30
C LEU A 53 0.47 4.61 -9.14
N ALA A 54 -0.10 3.99 -8.11
CA ALA A 54 0.01 2.56 -7.86
C ALA A 54 -1.19 1.82 -8.46
N LEU A 55 -0.93 0.84 -9.33
CA LEU A 55 -1.94 -0.10 -9.83
C LEU A 55 -1.77 -1.42 -9.10
N ASP A 56 -2.70 -1.72 -8.18
CA ASP A 56 -2.65 -2.92 -7.37
C ASP A 56 -3.95 -3.74 -7.53
N PRO A 57 -3.99 -4.64 -8.53
CA PRO A 57 -5.18 -5.47 -8.78
C PRO A 57 -5.51 -6.44 -7.64
N LYS A 58 -4.55 -6.74 -6.76
CA LYS A 58 -4.74 -7.66 -5.63
C LYS A 58 -5.19 -6.94 -4.36
N GLY A 59 -4.90 -5.65 -4.24
CA GLY A 59 -5.23 -4.84 -3.07
C GLY A 59 -4.24 -5.04 -1.90
N ASP A 60 -3.13 -5.73 -2.13
CA ASP A 60 -2.10 -6.01 -1.12
C ASP A 60 -1.37 -4.74 -0.66
N LEU A 61 -1.03 -3.83 -1.59
CA LEU A 61 -0.38 -2.55 -1.30
C LEU A 61 -1.35 -1.61 -0.58
N GLY A 62 -2.60 -1.57 -1.03
CA GLY A 62 -3.65 -0.75 -0.40
C GLY A 62 -3.91 -1.17 1.04
N ASN A 63 -3.99 -2.47 1.31
CA ASN A 63 -4.17 -3.00 2.67
C ASN A 63 -3.01 -2.66 3.62
N LEU A 64 -1.76 -2.64 3.12
CA LEU A 64 -0.60 -2.27 3.92
C LEU A 64 -0.56 -0.78 4.28
N LEU A 65 -1.15 0.08 3.44
CA LEU A 65 -1.29 1.52 3.68
C LEU A 65 -2.42 1.89 4.66
N LEU A 66 -3.28 0.93 5.02
CA LEU A 66 -4.31 1.12 6.04
C LEU A 66 -3.67 1.02 7.44
N THR A 67 -2.99 2.07 7.87
CA THR A 67 -2.35 2.18 9.20
C THR A 67 -3.35 2.47 10.33
N PHE A 68 -4.57 1.96 10.23
CA PHE A 68 -5.57 2.17 11.27
C PHE A 68 -5.26 1.28 12.46
N GLU A 69 -5.21 1.88 13.65
CA GLU A 69 -5.10 1.18 14.93
C GLU A 69 -6.47 0.53 15.26
N GLY A 70 -6.85 -0.49 14.49
CA GLY A 70 -8.19 -1.08 14.54
C GLY A 70 -9.27 -0.14 13.98
N PRO A 71 -9.43 -0.06 12.64
CA PRO A 71 -10.39 0.85 12.03
C PRO A 71 -11.81 0.51 12.48
N THR A 72 -12.58 1.51 12.90
CA THR A 72 -14.00 1.32 13.24
C THR A 72 -14.82 1.00 11.99
N ALA A 73 -15.96 0.36 12.19
CA ALA A 73 -16.88 0.04 11.09
C ALA A 73 -17.35 1.29 10.31
N ASP A 74 -17.49 2.43 11.00
CA ASP A 74 -17.92 3.69 10.37
C ASP A 74 -16.77 4.34 9.59
N GLU A 75 -15.51 4.22 10.04
CA GLU A 75 -14.33 4.67 9.30
C GLU A 75 -14.05 3.84 8.05
N LEU A 76 -14.33 2.53 8.09
CA LEU A 76 -14.13 1.60 6.97
C LEU A 76 -15.22 1.71 5.90
N ALA A 77 -16.44 2.09 6.28
CA ALA A 77 -17.60 2.08 5.39
C ALA A 77 -17.41 2.84 4.05
N PRO A 78 -16.76 4.03 4.01
CA PRO A 78 -16.49 4.76 2.78
C PRO A 78 -15.49 4.07 1.85
N TRP A 79 -14.58 3.26 2.40
CA TRP A 79 -13.49 2.61 1.65
C TRP A 79 -13.86 1.21 1.14
N LEU A 80 -15.01 0.67 1.54
CA LEU A 80 -15.47 -0.63 1.07
C LEU A 80 -15.87 -0.60 -0.41
N ASP A 81 -15.28 -1.51 -1.18
CA ASP A 81 -15.67 -1.83 -2.55
C ASP A 81 -17.14 -2.30 -2.61
N ASP A 82 -17.94 -1.70 -3.48
CA ASP A 82 -19.33 -2.09 -3.72
C ASP A 82 -19.48 -3.55 -4.11
N ALA A 83 -18.51 -4.09 -4.85
CA ALA A 83 -18.51 -5.51 -5.17
C ALA A 83 -18.41 -6.32 -3.88
N LEU A 84 -17.54 -5.97 -2.93
CA LEU A 84 -17.44 -6.62 -1.61
C LEU A 84 -18.77 -6.56 -0.85
N VAL A 85 -19.40 -5.39 -0.82
CA VAL A 85 -20.73 -5.21 -0.20
C VAL A 85 -21.76 -6.14 -0.83
N ARG A 86 -21.78 -6.27 -2.17
CA ARG A 86 -22.70 -7.18 -2.87
C ARG A 86 -22.48 -8.65 -2.52
N ARG A 87 -21.22 -9.13 -2.48
CA ARG A 87 -20.90 -10.53 -2.09
C ARG A 87 -21.32 -10.83 -0.65
N ALA A 88 -21.25 -9.82 0.23
CA ALA A 88 -21.67 -9.91 1.63
C ALA A 88 -23.19 -9.69 1.85
N GLY A 89 -23.99 -9.66 0.77
CA GLY A 89 -25.44 -9.57 0.83
C GLY A 89 -26.00 -8.14 0.85
N GLY A 90 -25.23 -7.15 0.38
CA GLY A 90 -25.71 -5.79 0.09
C GLY A 90 -25.72 -4.80 1.26
N ASP A 91 -25.47 -5.26 2.48
CA ASP A 91 -25.46 -4.41 3.67
C ASP A 91 -24.05 -3.88 3.98
N ARG A 92 -23.80 -2.62 3.61
CA ARG A 92 -22.51 -1.96 3.82
C ARG A 92 -22.14 -1.86 5.30
N ARG A 93 -23.11 -1.64 6.20
CA ARG A 93 -22.85 -1.44 7.63
C ARG A 93 -22.44 -2.75 8.30
N ARG A 94 -23.09 -3.85 7.90
CA ARG A 94 -22.70 -5.20 8.33
C ARG A 94 -21.35 -5.61 7.74
N THR A 95 -21.12 -5.28 6.46
CA THR A 95 -19.84 -5.57 5.78
C THR A 95 -18.70 -4.84 6.47
N SER A 96 -18.85 -3.54 6.77
CA SER A 96 -17.79 -2.76 7.43
C SER A 96 -17.51 -3.24 8.85
N ALA A 97 -18.53 -3.65 9.60
CA ALA A 97 -18.36 -4.24 10.92
C ALA A 97 -17.57 -5.56 10.89
N SER A 98 -17.85 -6.42 9.91
CA SER A 98 -17.09 -7.67 9.73
C SER A 98 -15.65 -7.42 9.26
N SER A 99 -15.46 -6.44 8.37
CA SER A 99 -14.14 -6.04 7.87
C SER A 99 -13.29 -5.37 8.95
N SER A 100 -13.88 -4.55 9.84
CA SER A 100 -13.17 -3.94 10.96
C SER A 100 -12.65 -4.97 11.96
N GLN A 101 -13.40 -6.05 12.21
CA GLN A 101 -12.96 -7.16 13.06
C GLN A 101 -11.84 -7.97 12.41
N GLY A 102 -11.90 -8.17 11.08
CA GLY A 102 -10.82 -8.81 10.33
C GLY A 102 -9.53 -7.99 10.33
N ALA A 103 -9.63 -6.68 10.08
CA ALA A 103 -8.50 -5.75 10.06
C ALA A 103 -7.81 -5.63 11.42
N SER A 104 -8.57 -5.57 12.52
CA SER A 104 -8.00 -5.53 13.88
C SER A 104 -7.32 -6.84 14.32
N SER A 105 -7.72 -7.99 13.75
CA SER A 105 -7.07 -9.29 14.01
C SER A 105 -5.78 -9.53 13.21
N SER A 106 -5.57 -8.76 12.13
CA SER A 106 -4.43 -8.89 11.21
C SER A 106 -3.42 -7.76 11.33
N ALA A 107 -3.75 -6.70 12.09
CA ALA A 107 -2.80 -5.67 12.50
C ALA A 107 -1.70 -6.30 13.37
N VAL A 108 -0.48 -6.32 12.85
CA VAL A 108 0.72 -6.61 13.66
C VAL A 108 0.84 -5.47 14.67
N GLY A 109 0.52 -5.75 15.93
CA GLY A 109 0.66 -4.78 17.02
C GLY A 109 2.13 -4.39 17.22
N PRO A 110 2.42 -3.19 17.75
CA PRO A 110 3.79 -2.78 18.04
C PRO A 110 4.45 -3.80 19.00
N SER A 111 5.68 -4.19 18.66
CA SER A 111 6.56 -5.01 19.51
C SER A 111 7.21 -4.16 20.59
#